data_AF-A0A821GW87-F1
#
_entry.id   AF-A0A821GW87-F1
#
_cell.length_a   1.000
_cell.length_b   1.000
_cell.length_c   1.000
_cell.angle_alpha   90.00
_cell.angle_beta   90.00
_cell.angle_gamma   90.00
#
_symmetry.space_group_name_H-M   'P 1'
#
loop_
_entity.id
_entity.type
_entity.pdbx_description
1 polymer ?
#
loop_
_entity_poly.entity_id
_entity_poly.type
_entity_poly.pdbx_seq_one_letter_code
_entity_poly.pdbx_strand_id
1 'polypeptide(L)'
;MPFIGRDWRANGAQWIKTEIGSWQTQKPISLSSSLNNLNSSISDIFNALDIANSVTNMRRFNYIAKVVQILFKEKLSELSGNAQRSLLHVIERMIDTAYKTGDNIPLMQRIVTQFHNSINSAYPFYYYIGSAPLWRQHFEKLTRMKETIKQVRVNRIKSDEDNSKTKFDCLPIEMQHEIIQRLDSGTDIINVGMINSNLYRVTQELLLWRQLCLYHFGDETKNSNNVVLGEKILGL
;
A
#
# COMPACT_ATOMS: atom_id res chain seq x y z
N MET A 1 -7.17 -15.73 -32.97
CA MET A 1 -7.36 -14.38 -32.39
C MET A 1 -8.01 -13.51 -33.45
N PRO A 2 -8.99 -12.64 -33.12
CA PRO A 2 -8.64 -11.35 -32.50
C PRO A 2 -9.42 -10.99 -31.21
N PHE A 3 -8.64 -10.35 -30.32
CA PHE A 3 -9.00 -9.40 -29.26
C PHE A 3 -9.93 -9.84 -28.13
N ILE A 4 -9.28 -10.47 -27.14
CA ILE A 4 -9.52 -10.29 -25.70
C ILE A 4 -9.95 -8.83 -25.46
N GLY A 5 -11.20 -8.66 -25.05
CA GLY A 5 -11.75 -7.37 -24.67
C GLY A 5 -10.89 -6.75 -23.58
N ARG A 6 -10.54 -5.47 -23.76
CA ARG A 6 -9.98 -4.64 -22.70
C ARG A 6 -10.91 -4.77 -21.50
N ASP A 7 -10.40 -5.31 -20.41
CA ASP A 7 -11.09 -5.37 -19.13
C ASP A 7 -11.59 -3.95 -18.81
N TRP A 8 -12.90 -3.75 -18.91
CA TRP A 8 -13.59 -2.46 -18.83
C TRP A 8 -13.78 -1.98 -17.39
N ARG A 9 -13.14 -2.66 -16.41
CA ARG A 9 -13.13 -2.32 -14.99
C ARG A 9 -12.41 -0.99 -14.65
N ALA A 10 -12.36 -0.05 -15.60
CA ALA A 10 -11.99 1.33 -15.35
C ALA A 10 -13.17 2.12 -14.76
N ASN A 11 -12.96 2.54 -13.51
CA ASN A 11 -13.49 3.73 -12.85
C ASN A 11 -14.98 3.78 -12.52
N GLY A 12 -15.39 3.09 -11.45
CA GLY A 12 -16.39 3.60 -10.51
C GLY A 12 -17.81 3.85 -11.03
N ALA A 13 -18.17 3.37 -12.22
CA ALA A 13 -19.52 3.51 -12.76
C ALA A 13 -20.47 2.50 -12.07
N GLN A 14 -21.32 3.01 -11.18
CA GLN A 14 -22.46 2.26 -10.65
C GLN A 14 -23.62 2.35 -11.65
N TRP A 15 -24.33 1.25 -11.87
CA TRP A 15 -25.54 1.24 -12.69
C TRP A 15 -26.76 1.26 -11.77
N ILE A 16 -27.71 2.16 -12.01
CA ILE A 16 -28.93 2.27 -11.22
C ILE A 16 -30.13 2.04 -12.14
N LYS A 17 -31.10 1.28 -11.64
CA LYS A 17 -32.35 0.99 -12.33
C LYS A 17 -33.32 2.16 -12.09
N THR A 18 -33.79 2.79 -13.15
CA THR A 18 -34.77 3.88 -13.05
C THR A 18 -36.17 3.33 -12.74
N GLU A 19 -37.07 4.20 -12.25
CA GLU A 19 -38.45 3.84 -11.91
C GLU A 19 -39.25 3.29 -13.11
N ILE A 20 -38.80 3.60 -14.33
CA ILE A 20 -39.40 3.15 -15.59
C ILE A 20 -38.76 1.81 -16.05
N GLY A 21 -37.86 1.23 -15.25
CA GLY A 21 -37.26 -0.08 -15.49
C GLY A 21 -36.01 -0.08 -16.37
N SER A 22 -35.55 1.09 -16.83
CA SER A 22 -34.36 1.24 -17.67
C SER A 22 -33.08 1.32 -16.83
N TRP A 23 -31.96 0.83 -17.36
CA TRP A 23 -30.66 0.98 -16.72
C TRP A 23 -29.97 2.26 -17.19
N GLN A 24 -29.51 3.08 -16.25
CA GLN A 24 -28.68 4.25 -16.55
C GLN A 24 -27.39 4.19 -15.74
N THR A 25 -26.30 4.66 -16.35
CA THR A 25 -25.04 4.88 -15.65
C THR A 25 -25.24 5.99 -14.63
N GLN A 26 -24.88 5.73 -13.37
CA GLN A 26 -24.81 6.77 -12.36
C GLN A 26 -23.75 7.76 -12.84
N LYS A 27 -24.21 8.94 -13.29
CA LYS A 27 -23.31 10.02 -13.64
C LYS A 27 -22.46 10.29 -12.39
N PRO A 28 -21.12 10.36 -12.50
CA PRO A 28 -20.34 10.90 -11.40
C PRO A 28 -20.97 12.24 -11.06
N ILE A 29 -21.19 12.50 -9.75
CA ILE A 29 -21.74 13.76 -9.23
C ILE A 29 -21.24 14.86 -10.15
N SER A 30 -22.13 15.58 -10.82
CA SER A 30 -21.73 16.62 -11.76
C SER A 30 -21.04 17.71 -10.95
N LEU A 31 -19.72 17.56 -10.79
CA LEU A 31 -18.89 18.52 -10.09
C LEU A 31 -19.06 19.90 -10.73
N SER A 32 -19.39 19.98 -12.02
CA SER A 32 -19.70 21.23 -12.70
C SER A 32 -20.84 22.00 -12.05
N SER A 33 -21.99 21.38 -11.75
CA SER A 33 -23.10 22.10 -11.11
C SER A 33 -22.80 22.52 -9.66
N SER A 34 -22.03 21.73 -8.91
CA SER A 34 -21.59 22.08 -7.56
C SER A 34 -20.45 23.11 -7.54
N LEU A 35 -19.51 23.05 -8.50
CA LEU A 35 -18.39 23.98 -8.63
C LEU A 35 -18.80 25.31 -9.26
N ASN A 36 -19.86 25.35 -10.08
CA ASN A 36 -20.33 26.59 -10.68
C ASN A 36 -21.02 27.52 -9.67
N ASN A 37 -21.49 27.01 -8.53
CA ASN A 37 -21.96 27.80 -7.39
C ASN A 37 -20.85 28.13 -6.37
N LEU A 38 -19.65 27.62 -6.62
CA LEU A 38 -18.50 27.80 -5.76
C LEU A 38 -17.67 28.96 -6.32
N ASN A 39 -17.88 30.17 -5.80
CA ASN A 39 -16.92 31.30 -5.92
C ASN A 39 -15.63 31.00 -5.10
N SER A 40 -15.16 29.75 -5.11
CA SER A 40 -14.76 29.12 -3.86
C SER A 40 -13.28 29.19 -3.56
N SER A 41 -13.01 29.49 -2.30
CA SER A 41 -11.74 29.23 -1.64
C SER A 41 -11.39 27.74 -1.73
N ILE A 42 -10.08 27.44 -1.73
CA ILE A 42 -9.56 26.06 -1.67
C ILE A 42 -10.24 25.27 -0.53
N SER A 43 -10.57 25.91 0.60
CA SER A 43 -11.31 25.28 1.70
C SER A 43 -12.63 24.62 1.27
N ASP A 44 -13.37 25.25 0.35
CA ASP A 44 -14.70 24.79 -0.01
C ASP A 44 -14.62 23.64 -1.00
N ILE A 45 -13.57 23.62 -1.83
CA ILE A 45 -13.21 22.48 -2.68
C ILE A 45 -12.84 21.26 -1.80
N PHE A 46 -12.04 21.48 -0.75
CA PHE A 46 -11.68 20.41 0.20
C PHE A 46 -12.90 19.78 0.86
N ASN A 47 -13.89 20.59 1.23
CA ASN A 47 -15.14 20.13 1.84
C ASN A 47 -16.07 19.46 0.81
N ALA A 48 -16.23 20.06 -0.38
CA ALA A 48 -17.10 19.52 -1.43
C ALA A 48 -16.61 18.17 -1.98
N LEU A 49 -15.29 17.97 -2.03
CA LEU A 49 -14.67 16.70 -2.41
C LEU A 49 -14.60 15.68 -1.27
N ASP A 50 -15.00 16.07 -0.06
CA ASP A 50 -14.84 15.32 1.18
C ASP A 50 -13.46 14.67 1.30
N ILE A 51 -12.42 15.47 1.09
CA ILE A 51 -11.03 14.96 1.04
C ILE A 51 -10.69 14.28 2.37
N ALA A 52 -11.14 14.83 3.49
CA ALA A 52 -10.86 14.33 4.84
C ALA A 52 -11.38 12.90 5.06
N ASN A 53 -12.58 12.54 4.59
CA ASN A 53 -13.07 11.17 4.70
C ASN A 53 -12.58 10.27 3.57
N SER A 54 -12.34 10.82 2.38
CA SER A 54 -11.82 10.10 1.22
C SER A 54 -10.44 9.45 1.48
N VAL A 55 -9.69 9.99 2.44
CA VAL A 55 -8.43 9.43 2.96
C VAL A 55 -8.57 8.00 3.48
N THR A 56 -9.73 7.61 4.01
CA THR A 56 -9.94 6.23 4.50
C THR A 56 -9.84 5.18 3.40
N ASN A 57 -9.97 5.58 2.14
CA ASN A 57 -9.80 4.70 0.99
C ASN A 57 -8.31 4.59 0.58
N MET A 58 -7.71 3.41 0.76
CA MET A 58 -6.29 3.17 0.44
C MET A 58 -5.90 3.52 -1.00
N ARG A 59 -6.82 3.37 -1.97
CA ARG A 59 -6.56 3.72 -3.37
C ARG A 59 -6.43 5.23 -3.56
N ARG A 60 -7.17 6.02 -2.79
CA ARG A 60 -7.19 7.50 -2.86
C ARG A 60 -6.14 8.13 -1.96
N PHE A 61 -5.73 7.44 -0.89
CA PHE A 61 -4.75 7.91 0.09
C PHE A 61 -3.47 8.47 -0.56
N ASN A 62 -2.86 7.72 -1.49
CA ASN A 62 -1.60 8.13 -2.13
C ASN A 62 -1.75 9.34 -3.05
N TYR A 63 -2.92 9.51 -3.69
CA TYR A 63 -3.21 10.69 -4.49
C TYR A 63 -3.40 11.91 -3.58
N ILE A 64 -4.18 11.76 -2.52
CA ILE A 64 -4.42 12.82 -1.53
C ILE A 64 -3.10 13.23 -0.88
N ALA A 65 -2.23 12.28 -0.54
CA ALA A 65 -0.89 12.54 -0.03
C ALA A 65 -0.05 13.40 -0.97
N LYS A 66 -0.06 13.13 -2.28
CA LYS A 66 0.63 13.96 -3.28
C LYS A 66 0.06 15.36 -3.33
N VAL A 67 -1.27 15.52 -3.32
CA VAL A 67 -1.94 16.83 -3.30
C VAL A 67 -1.50 17.61 -2.05
N VAL A 68 -1.55 16.98 -0.88
CA VAL A 68 -1.13 17.59 0.38
C VAL A 68 0.35 18.02 0.33
N GLN A 69 1.25 17.18 -0.19
CA GLN A 69 2.67 17.51 -0.33
C GLN A 69 2.92 18.71 -1.25
N ILE A 70 2.23 18.78 -2.39
CA ILE A 70 2.34 19.92 -3.33
C ILE A 70 1.86 21.20 -2.65
N LEU A 71 0.70 21.16 -1.99
CA LEU A 71 0.13 22.32 -1.29
C LEU A 71 1.07 22.84 -0.21
N PHE A 72 1.75 21.96 0.54
CA PHE A 72 2.74 22.37 1.53
C PHE A 72 3.98 23.00 0.92
N LYS A 73 4.52 22.40 -0.12
CA LYS A 73 5.78 22.83 -0.70
C LYS A 73 5.65 24.16 -1.45
N GLU A 74 4.53 24.34 -2.16
CA GLU A 74 4.44 25.37 -3.19
C GLU A 74 3.40 26.45 -2.89
N LYS A 75 2.41 26.17 -2.03
CA LYS A 75 1.24 27.04 -1.87
C LYS A 75 0.87 27.40 -0.44
N LEU A 76 1.59 26.89 0.56
CA LEU A 76 1.26 27.12 1.98
C LEU A 76 1.11 28.61 2.31
N SER A 77 2.02 29.44 1.80
CA SER A 77 2.04 30.90 1.98
C SER A 77 1.00 31.67 1.14
N GLU A 78 0.27 30.99 0.25
CA GLU A 78 -0.77 31.60 -0.59
C GLU A 78 -2.18 31.14 -0.15
N LEU A 79 -2.28 30.12 0.72
CA LEU A 79 -3.54 29.62 1.22
C LEU A 79 -4.14 30.55 2.27
N SER A 80 -5.47 30.74 2.20
CA SER A 80 -6.23 31.37 3.28
C SER A 80 -6.11 30.55 4.58
N GLY A 81 -6.20 31.20 5.73
CA GLY A 81 -6.12 30.51 7.03
C GLY A 81 -7.17 29.39 7.18
N ASN A 82 -8.35 29.55 6.57
CA ASN A 82 -9.39 28.51 6.56
C ASN A 82 -8.98 27.29 5.70
N ALA A 83 -8.32 27.51 4.57
CA ALA A 83 -7.82 26.44 3.73
C ALA A 83 -6.62 25.72 4.38
N GLN A 84 -5.74 26.45 5.07
CA GLN A 84 -4.68 25.84 5.88
C GLN A 84 -5.23 24.96 7.02
N ARG A 85 -6.27 25.43 7.72
CA ARG A 85 -6.96 24.65 8.76
C ARG A 85 -7.58 23.38 8.19
N SER A 86 -8.21 23.47 7.02
CA SER A 86 -8.81 22.33 6.32
C SER A 86 -7.74 21.31 5.88
N LEU A 87 -6.62 21.79 5.34
CA LEU A 87 -5.46 20.96 4.98
C LEU A 87 -4.91 20.21 6.19
N LEU A 88 -4.80 20.87 7.34
CA LEU A 88 -4.34 20.25 8.58
C LEU A 88 -5.31 19.21 9.15
N HIS A 89 -6.60 19.40 8.95
CA HIS A 89 -7.58 18.38 9.28
C HIS A 89 -7.45 17.15 8.38
N VAL A 90 -7.19 17.33 7.08
CA VAL A 90 -6.91 16.20 6.17
C VAL A 90 -5.69 15.41 6.62
N ILE A 91 -4.58 16.07 6.99
CA ILE A 91 -3.38 15.38 7.48
C ILE A 91 -3.65 14.58 8.75
N GLU A 92 -4.43 15.13 9.68
CA GLU A 92 -4.82 14.43 10.91
C GLU A 92 -5.54 13.12 10.56
N ARG A 93 -6.52 13.20 9.68
CA ARG A 93 -7.26 12.03 9.21
C ARG A 93 -6.35 11.05 8.47
N MET A 94 -5.33 11.52 7.75
CA MET A 94 -4.32 10.66 7.11
C MET A 94 -3.47 9.92 8.14
N ILE A 95 -3.06 10.58 9.22
CA ILE A 95 -2.26 9.96 10.28
C ILE A 95 -3.12 8.94 11.04
N ASP A 96 -4.36 9.27 11.38
CA ASP A 96 -5.29 8.34 12.04
C ASP A 96 -5.58 7.12 11.17
N THR A 97 -5.72 7.32 9.85
CA THR A 97 -5.94 6.22 8.92
C THR A 97 -4.69 5.34 8.82
N ALA A 98 -3.51 5.94 8.67
CA ALA A 98 -2.23 5.22 8.66
C ALA A 98 -1.96 4.47 9.97
N TYR A 99 -2.40 5.01 11.11
CA TYR A 99 -2.33 4.35 12.42
C TYR A 99 -3.20 3.09 12.43
N LYS A 100 -4.46 3.21 12.01
CA LYS A 100 -5.43 2.10 12.02
C LYS A 100 -5.09 0.99 11.05
N THR A 101 -4.61 1.33 9.85
CA THR A 101 -4.29 0.35 8.81
C THR A 101 -2.86 -0.18 8.93
N GLY A 102 -1.96 0.57 9.56
CA GLY A 102 -0.54 0.24 9.59
C GLY A 102 0.21 0.52 8.29
N ASP A 103 -0.43 1.12 7.29
CA ASP A 103 0.20 1.41 6.01
C ASP A 103 0.62 2.87 5.91
N ASN A 104 1.53 3.18 4.98
CA ASN A 104 1.95 4.55 4.64
C ASN A 104 2.58 5.37 5.79
N ILE A 105 3.02 4.72 6.88
CA ILE A 105 3.69 5.38 8.02
C ILE A 105 4.94 6.17 7.59
N PRO A 106 5.84 5.66 6.71
CA PRO A 106 7.00 6.43 6.26
C PRO A 106 6.61 7.66 5.44
N LEU A 107 5.53 7.57 4.65
CA LEU A 107 5.00 8.69 3.90
C LEU A 107 4.46 9.76 4.86
N MET A 108 3.73 9.37 5.91
CA MET A 108 3.24 10.32 6.91
C MET A 108 4.38 10.99 7.68
N GLN A 109 5.45 10.25 8.00
CA GLN A 109 6.67 10.83 8.59
C GLN A 109 7.29 11.90 7.68
N ARG A 110 7.36 11.64 6.38
CA ARG A 110 7.86 12.62 5.40
C ARG A 110 6.98 13.86 5.35
N ILE A 111 5.65 13.71 5.26
CA ILE A 111 4.71 14.84 5.22
C ILE A 111 4.83 15.70 6.49
N VAL A 112 4.83 15.07 7.67
CA VAL A 112 4.94 15.78 8.96
C VAL A 112 6.29 16.50 9.09
N THR A 113 7.38 15.88 8.64
CA THR A 113 8.73 16.48 8.69
C THR A 113 8.86 17.64 7.71
N GLN A 114 8.35 17.50 6.49
CA GLN A 114 8.30 18.58 5.51
C GLN A 114 7.50 19.77 6.04
N PHE A 115 6.36 19.49 6.66
CA PHE A 115 5.56 20.55 7.26
C PHE A 115 6.30 21.23 8.42
N HIS A 116 6.90 20.47 9.33
CA HIS A 116 7.71 21.04 10.43
C HIS A 116 8.86 21.93 9.93
N ASN A 117 9.57 21.50 8.88
CA ASN A 117 10.64 22.29 8.28
C ASN A 117 10.12 23.57 7.62
N SER A 118 8.99 23.49 6.92
CA SER A 118 8.34 24.66 6.30
C SER A 118 7.94 25.70 7.35
N ILE A 119 7.41 25.27 8.50
CA ILE A 119 7.10 26.18 9.62
C ILE A 119 8.37 26.78 10.22
N ASN A 120 9.38 25.96 10.53
CA ASN A 120 10.60 26.44 11.17
C ASN A 120 11.37 27.42 10.27
N SER A 121 11.34 27.22 8.94
CA SER A 121 11.95 28.16 7.98
C SER A 121 11.21 29.50 7.90
N ALA A 122 9.96 29.57 8.35
CA ALA A 122 9.19 30.82 8.40
C ALA A 122 9.44 31.64 9.69
N TYR A 123 10.16 31.08 10.68
CA TYR A 123 10.57 31.76 11.92
C TYR A 123 11.93 32.45 11.74
N PRO A 124 12.20 33.67 12.26
CA PRO A 124 11.40 34.50 13.19
C PRO A 124 10.57 35.61 12.52
N PHE A 125 10.61 35.73 11.19
CA PHE A 125 10.16 36.94 10.50
C PHE A 125 8.63 37.04 10.24
N TYR A 126 7.81 36.12 10.74
CA TYR A 126 6.33 36.16 10.67
C TYR A 126 5.75 36.54 9.30
N TYR A 127 6.48 36.29 8.21
CA TYR A 127 5.93 36.45 6.88
C TYR A 127 5.00 35.25 6.61
N TYR A 128 3.74 35.47 6.93
CA TYR A 128 2.52 34.82 6.39
C TYR A 128 1.93 33.58 7.09
N ILE A 129 0.88 33.80 7.91
CA ILE A 129 -0.58 33.61 7.63
C ILE A 129 -1.33 33.29 8.93
N GLY A 130 -2.25 34.16 9.34
CA GLY A 130 -3.08 33.95 10.53
C GLY A 130 -2.43 34.43 11.83
N SER A 131 -3.20 34.35 12.92
CA SER A 131 -2.78 34.89 14.22
C SER A 131 -1.77 33.98 14.93
N ALA A 132 -0.87 34.55 15.74
CA ALA A 132 0.07 33.79 16.58
C ALA A 132 -0.56 32.61 17.36
N PRO A 133 -1.78 32.72 17.95
CA PRO A 133 -2.43 31.58 18.59
C PRO A 133 -2.85 30.46 17.62
N LEU A 134 -3.26 30.78 16.38
CA LEU A 134 -3.56 29.77 15.36
C LEU A 134 -2.32 28.93 15.05
N TRP A 135 -1.16 29.57 14.97
CA TRP A 135 0.13 28.90 14.77
C TRP A 135 0.53 28.01 15.93
N ARG A 136 0.33 28.45 17.18
CA ARG A 136 0.54 27.59 18.35
C ARG A 136 -0.34 26.35 18.28
N GLN A 137 -1.59 26.51 17.89
CA GLN A 137 -2.51 25.37 17.71
C GLN A 137 -2.02 24.40 16.63
N HIS A 138 -1.52 24.91 15.50
CA HIS A 138 -0.93 24.08 14.45
C HIS A 138 0.33 23.34 14.93
N PHE A 139 1.19 24.02 15.69
CA PHE A 139 2.40 23.44 16.26
C PHE A 139 2.11 22.36 17.30
N GLU A 140 1.15 22.58 18.21
CA GLU A 140 0.69 21.58 19.17
C GLU A 140 0.11 20.35 18.46
N LYS A 141 -0.74 20.59 17.44
CA LYS A 141 -1.33 19.51 16.64
C LYS A 141 -0.26 18.69 15.92
N LEU A 142 0.73 19.35 15.35
CA LEU A 142 1.91 18.72 14.75
C LEU A 142 2.73 17.90 15.75
N THR A 143 2.94 18.44 16.94
CA THR A 143 3.71 17.77 17.99
C THR A 143 3.00 16.49 18.41
N ARG A 144 1.67 16.55 18.57
CA ARG A 144 0.84 15.37 18.82
C ARG A 144 0.94 14.35 17.67
N MET A 145 0.84 14.80 16.43
CA MET A 145 0.98 13.96 15.23
C MET A 145 2.35 13.27 15.11
N LYS A 146 3.43 13.98 15.47
CA LYS A 146 4.79 13.42 15.48
C LYS A 146 4.92 12.36 16.58
N GLU A 147 4.31 12.60 17.74
CA GLU A 147 4.34 11.68 18.87
C GLU A 147 3.52 10.42 18.61
N THR A 148 2.33 10.54 18.01
CA THR A 148 1.52 9.37 17.61
C THR A 148 2.28 8.51 16.60
N ILE A 149 2.97 9.11 15.63
CA ILE A 149 3.83 8.37 14.68
C ILE A 149 4.99 7.65 15.38
N LYS A 150 5.62 8.27 16.39
CA LYS A 150 6.67 7.60 17.18
C LYS A 150 6.12 6.42 17.97
N GLN A 151 4.95 6.58 18.59
CA GLN A 151 4.25 5.52 19.32
C GLN A 151 3.89 4.35 18.40
N VAL A 152 3.51 4.59 17.14
CA VAL A 152 3.32 3.52 16.13
C VAL A 152 4.60 2.73 15.91
N ARG A 153 5.74 3.40 15.75
CA ARG A 153 7.02 2.71 15.57
C ARG A 153 7.38 1.87 16.79
N VAL A 154 7.20 2.40 18.00
CA VAL A 154 7.48 1.69 19.25
C VAL A 154 6.53 0.50 19.45
N ASN A 155 5.24 0.66 19.17
CA ASN A 155 4.26 -0.43 19.30
C ASN A 155 4.51 -1.53 18.26
N ARG A 156 4.97 -1.19 17.05
CA ARG A 156 5.42 -2.19 16.06
C ARG A 156 6.65 -2.94 16.53
N ILE A 157 7.68 -2.25 16.99
CA ILE A 157 8.90 -2.88 17.51
C ILE A 157 8.57 -3.82 18.69
N LYS A 158 7.61 -3.44 19.55
CA LYS A 158 7.15 -4.27 20.68
C LYS A 158 6.28 -5.47 20.24
N SER A 159 5.45 -5.35 19.19
CA SER A 159 4.71 -6.50 18.64
C SER A 159 5.60 -7.44 17.81
N ASP A 160 6.73 -6.92 17.34
CA ASP A 160 7.70 -7.62 16.50
C ASP A 160 8.67 -8.48 17.33
N GLU A 161 8.95 -8.16 18.60
CA GLU A 161 9.75 -9.04 19.46
C GLU A 161 9.10 -10.41 19.73
N ASP A 162 7.76 -10.52 19.67
CA ASP A 162 7.05 -11.79 19.84
C ASP A 162 6.71 -12.52 18.52
N ASN A 163 6.84 -11.87 17.34
CA ASN A 163 6.48 -12.53 16.07
C ASN A 163 7.21 -12.08 14.78
N SER A 164 8.25 -11.24 14.84
CA SER A 164 9.00 -10.75 13.66
C SER A 164 10.33 -11.47 13.41
N LYS A 165 10.25 -12.75 13.09
CA LYS A 165 11.04 -13.20 11.94
C LYS A 165 10.03 -13.49 10.86
N THR A 166 10.29 -13.01 9.65
CA THR A 166 9.70 -13.55 8.41
C THR A 166 9.93 -15.06 8.43
N LYS A 167 9.00 -15.81 9.02
CA LYS A 167 9.07 -17.27 9.07
C LYS A 167 8.89 -17.75 7.63
N PHE A 168 9.69 -18.74 7.26
CA PHE A 168 9.66 -19.34 5.93
C PHE A 168 8.22 -19.73 5.51
N ASP A 169 7.43 -20.19 6.48
CA ASP A 169 6.02 -20.57 6.32
C ASP A 169 5.07 -19.44 5.87
N CYS A 170 5.44 -18.17 6.10
CA CYS A 170 4.62 -17.01 5.73
C CYS A 170 4.88 -16.52 4.30
N LEU A 171 5.86 -17.10 3.59
CA LEU A 171 6.10 -16.79 2.18
C LEU A 171 4.98 -17.37 1.30
N PRO A 172 4.67 -16.76 0.14
CA PRO A 172 3.85 -17.40 -0.88
C PRO A 172 4.39 -18.79 -1.25
N ILE A 173 3.50 -19.73 -1.55
CA ILE A 173 3.84 -21.14 -1.79
C ILE A 173 4.84 -21.30 -2.94
N GLU A 174 4.76 -20.44 -3.95
CA GLU A 174 5.64 -20.42 -5.11
C GLU A 174 7.07 -20.00 -4.72
N MET A 175 7.19 -19.05 -3.79
CA MET A 175 8.49 -18.60 -3.27
C MET A 175 9.11 -19.67 -2.37
N GLN A 176 8.30 -20.38 -1.59
CA GLN A 176 8.75 -21.54 -0.81
C GLN A 176 9.28 -22.64 -1.75
N HIS A 177 8.55 -22.94 -2.82
CA HIS A 177 8.95 -23.93 -3.82
C HIS A 177 10.27 -23.55 -4.50
N GLU A 178 10.43 -22.29 -4.95
CA GLU A 178 11.66 -21.84 -5.62
C GLU A 178 12.91 -21.89 -4.71
N ILE A 179 12.72 -21.76 -3.40
CA ILE A 179 13.79 -21.90 -2.42
C ILE A 179 14.13 -23.38 -2.20
N ILE A 180 13.12 -24.24 -2.01
CA ILE A 180 13.33 -25.68 -1.78
C ILE A 180 13.90 -26.37 -3.02
N GLN A 181 13.50 -25.93 -4.22
CA GLN A 181 14.01 -26.45 -5.50
C GLN A 181 15.52 -26.21 -5.68
N ARG A 182 16.11 -25.25 -4.96
CA ARG A 182 17.56 -24.99 -4.99
C ARG A 182 18.35 -25.89 -4.04
N LEU A 183 17.69 -26.72 -3.23
CA LEU A 183 18.36 -27.70 -2.39
C LEU A 183 18.93 -28.82 -3.26
N ASP A 184 20.17 -29.17 -3.00
CA ASP A 184 20.94 -30.19 -3.71
C ASP A 184 20.79 -31.57 -3.09
N SER A 185 20.15 -31.72 -1.92
CA SER A 185 20.00 -33.01 -1.25
C SER A 185 18.53 -33.38 -1.04
N GLY A 186 18.16 -34.60 -1.46
CA GLY A 186 16.82 -35.16 -1.19
C GLY A 186 16.54 -35.32 0.31
N THR A 187 17.58 -35.57 1.11
CA THR A 187 17.47 -35.67 2.57
C THR A 187 17.07 -34.32 3.20
N ASP A 188 17.60 -33.22 2.67
CA ASP A 188 17.29 -31.88 3.19
C ASP A 188 15.86 -31.45 2.83
N ILE A 189 15.38 -31.84 1.64
CA ILE A 189 13.98 -31.64 1.24
C ILE A 189 13.03 -32.38 2.21
N ILE A 190 13.35 -33.63 2.58
CA ILE A 190 12.56 -34.39 3.56
C ILE A 190 12.56 -33.70 4.92
N ASN A 191 13.74 -33.26 5.39
CA ASN A 191 13.88 -32.57 6.67
C ASN A 191 13.06 -31.27 6.72
N VAL A 192 13.00 -30.51 5.62
CA VAL A 192 12.14 -29.32 5.50
C VAL A 192 10.65 -29.68 5.62
N GLY A 193 10.23 -30.80 5.02
CA GLY A 193 8.86 -31.29 5.07
C GLY A 193 8.41 -31.69 6.49
N MET A 194 9.35 -32.04 7.37
CA MET A 194 9.06 -32.44 8.75
C MET A 194 8.83 -31.26 9.71
N ILE A 195 9.08 -30.02 9.27
CA ILE A 195 8.99 -28.82 10.12
C ILE A 195 7.53 -28.37 10.31
N ASN A 196 6.75 -28.34 9.23
CA ASN A 196 5.36 -27.88 9.24
C ASN A 196 4.55 -28.55 8.12
N SER A 197 3.26 -28.77 8.36
CA SER A 197 2.24 -29.20 7.38
C SER A 197 2.25 -28.43 6.05
N ASN A 198 2.51 -27.11 6.05
CA ASN A 198 2.57 -26.34 4.80
C ASN A 198 3.80 -26.72 3.97
N LEU A 199 4.96 -26.84 4.62
CA LEU A 199 6.20 -27.24 3.97
C LEU A 199 6.17 -28.69 3.52
N TYR A 200 5.54 -29.57 4.31
CA TYR A 200 5.27 -30.94 3.91
C TYR A 200 4.55 -30.97 2.55
N ARG A 201 3.49 -30.16 2.38
CA ARG A 201 2.76 -30.07 1.11
C ARG A 201 3.66 -29.62 -0.06
N VAL A 202 4.54 -28.64 0.13
CA VAL A 202 5.48 -28.18 -0.91
C VAL A 202 6.49 -29.27 -1.26
N THR A 203 7.03 -29.96 -0.26
CA THR A 203 8.04 -31.00 -0.46
C THR A 203 7.47 -32.26 -1.12
N GLN A 204 6.15 -32.45 -1.14
CA GLN A 204 5.49 -33.56 -1.85
C GLN A 204 5.26 -33.27 -3.34
N GLU A 205 5.62 -32.09 -3.85
CA GLU A 205 5.46 -31.78 -5.27
C GLU A 205 6.38 -32.63 -6.16
N LEU A 206 5.78 -33.38 -7.09
CA LEU A 206 6.48 -34.30 -8.00
C LEU A 206 7.52 -33.60 -8.89
N LEU A 207 7.24 -32.34 -9.27
CA LEU A 207 8.14 -31.56 -10.11
C LEU A 207 9.48 -31.27 -9.43
N LEU A 208 9.45 -31.04 -8.11
CA LEU A 208 10.62 -30.78 -7.28
C LEU A 208 11.55 -32.00 -7.27
N TRP A 209 11.00 -33.19 -7.02
CA TRP A 209 11.74 -34.45 -7.07
C TRP A 209 12.25 -34.79 -8.46
N ARG A 210 11.46 -34.51 -9.51
CA ARG A 210 11.90 -34.71 -10.91
C ARG A 210 13.13 -33.86 -11.24
N GLN A 211 13.14 -32.60 -10.82
CA GLN A 211 14.26 -31.69 -11.04
C GLN A 211 15.50 -32.10 -10.24
N LEU A 212 15.32 -32.56 -8.99
CA LEU A 212 16.41 -33.11 -8.19
C LEU A 212 17.03 -34.35 -8.86
N CYS A 213 16.20 -35.27 -9.36
CA CYS A 213 16.69 -36.44 -10.10
C CYS A 213 17.44 -36.04 -11.38
N LEU A 214 16.94 -35.05 -12.13
CA LEU A 214 17.63 -34.54 -13.31
C LEU A 214 18.95 -33.84 -12.96
N TYR A 215 19.04 -33.17 -11.81
CA TYR A 215 20.27 -32.52 -11.36
C TYR A 215 21.37 -33.54 -11.01
N HIS A 216 21.04 -34.61 -10.29
CA HIS A 216 22.04 -35.62 -9.88
C HIS A 216 22.34 -36.66 -10.95
N PHE A 217 21.33 -37.11 -11.70
CA PHE A 217 21.45 -38.24 -12.61
C PHE A 217 21.32 -37.83 -14.09
N GLY A 218 21.08 -36.55 -14.39
CA GLY A 218 20.87 -36.08 -15.76
C GLY A 218 22.10 -36.16 -16.64
N ASP A 219 23.30 -35.98 -16.08
CA ASP A 219 24.54 -36.05 -16.87
C ASP A 219 25.03 -37.48 -17.11
N GLU A 220 24.69 -38.45 -16.25
CA GLU A 220 25.02 -39.86 -16.48
C GLU A 220 24.25 -40.47 -17.67
N THR A 221 23.09 -39.90 -18.01
CA THR A 221 22.29 -40.34 -19.17
C THR A 221 22.83 -39.88 -20.52
N LYS A 222 23.76 -38.92 -20.57
CA LYS A 222 24.35 -38.46 -21.84
C LYS A 222 25.55 -39.29 -22.30
N ASN A 223 26.23 -39.99 -21.38
CA ASN A 223 27.43 -40.77 -21.69
C ASN A 223 27.18 -42.29 -21.81
N SER A 224 26.02 -42.79 -21.41
CA SER A 224 25.69 -44.21 -21.49
C SER A 224 24.62 -44.42 -22.55
N ASN A 225 25.04 -44.93 -23.71
CA ASN A 225 24.21 -45.28 -24.87
C ASN A 225 23.26 -46.47 -24.61
N ASN A 226 22.73 -46.67 -23.40
CA ASN A 226 21.69 -47.64 -23.14
C ASN A 226 21.04 -47.46 -21.75
N VAL A 227 19.70 -47.43 -21.78
CA VAL A 227 18.77 -48.02 -20.80
C VAL A 227 18.25 -47.13 -19.64
N VAL A 228 16.98 -46.74 -19.83
CA VAL A 228 15.86 -46.86 -18.87
C VAL A 228 15.94 -46.03 -17.58
N LEU A 229 15.59 -44.75 -17.69
CA LEU A 229 14.94 -44.01 -16.59
C LEU A 229 13.83 -43.06 -17.09
N GLY A 230 13.92 -42.60 -18.35
CA GLY A 230 12.93 -41.69 -18.94
C GLY A 230 11.53 -42.27 -19.11
N GLU A 231 11.39 -43.58 -19.42
CA GLU A 231 10.07 -44.18 -19.67
C GLU A 231 9.32 -44.62 -18.42
N LYS A 232 10.00 -44.79 -17.27
CA LYS A 232 9.32 -45.17 -16.01
C LYS A 232 8.77 -43.99 -15.22
N ILE A 233 9.21 -42.76 -15.51
CA ILE A 233 8.75 -41.55 -14.80
C ILE A 233 7.64 -40.83 -15.59
N LEU A 234 7.44 -41.15 -16.87
CA LEU A 234 6.41 -40.53 -17.73
C LEU A 234 5.05 -41.27 -17.72
N GLY A 235 4.89 -42.26 -16.84
CA GLY A 235 3.74 -43.17 -16.80
C GLY A 235 2.89 -43.15 -15.53
N LEU A 236 2.90 -42.07 -14.75
CA LEU A 236 1.94 -41.80 -13.67
C LEU A 236 1.58 -40.30 -13.63
#